data_AF-A0A2T0H109-F1
#
_entry.id   AF-A0A2T0H109-F1
#
_cell.length_a   1.000
_cell.length_b   1.000
_cell.length_c   1.000
_cell.angle_alpha   90.00
_cell.angle_beta   90.00
_cell.angle_gamma   90.00
#
_symmetry.space_group_name_H-M   'P 1'
#
loop_
_entity.id
_entity.type
_entity.pdbx_description
1 polymer ?
#
loop_
_entity_poly.entity_id
_entity_poly.type
_entity_poly.pdbx_seq_one_letter_code
_entity_poly.pdbx_strand_id
1 'polypeptide(L)'
;MSRPRSEEGATGDVPADEGEYAEAAEVVGTGAAERLARDTVYRLLSTRARSHAELLRALRRHGIDADTAHAVLDRFVAAGLVDDAAFATEWVRSRHRERGLGRRALEEELRGKGIDGDTVRAALDSVDTDAEVERARQLVRRRAGGMTAVEPRTRARRLLAMLARKGYGRALAYRVVREELESAGASLEELSEDTEPDP
;
A
#
# COMPACT_ATOMS: atom_id res chain seq x y z
N MET A 1 -89.73 -26.79 -14.32
CA MET A 1 -88.58 -26.33 -13.51
C MET A 1 -87.61 -27.50 -13.43
N SER A 2 -86.85 -27.84 -14.48
CA SER A 2 -85.79 -27.07 -15.17
C SER A 2 -84.48 -27.00 -14.37
N ARG A 3 -83.52 -27.84 -14.76
CA ARG A 3 -82.04 -27.63 -14.70
C ARG A 3 -81.61 -26.76 -15.92
N PRO A 4 -80.36 -26.29 -16.14
CA PRO A 4 -79.05 -26.59 -15.52
C PRO A 4 -78.55 -25.38 -14.66
N ARG A 5 -77.28 -24.95 -14.49
CA ARG A 5 -75.95 -25.17 -15.13
C ARG A 5 -74.81 -24.86 -14.11
N SER A 6 -73.59 -25.35 -14.38
CA SER A 6 -72.33 -24.99 -13.72
C SER A 6 -71.59 -23.82 -14.42
N GLU A 7 -70.77 -23.11 -13.64
CA GLU A 7 -69.60 -22.26 -14.00
C GLU A 7 -68.95 -21.93 -12.64
N GLU A 8 -67.71 -22.28 -12.26
CA GLU A 8 -66.45 -22.59 -12.94
C GLU A 8 -65.69 -21.35 -13.46
N GLY A 9 -64.47 -21.15 -12.96
CA GLY A 9 -63.58 -20.00 -13.24
C GLY A 9 -63.53 -18.95 -12.11
N ALA A 10 -62.38 -18.54 -11.58
CA ALA A 10 -61.03 -19.06 -11.79
C ALA A 10 -60.18 -18.82 -10.52
N THR A 11 -59.65 -19.89 -9.91
CA THR A 11 -58.42 -19.76 -9.14
C THR A 11 -57.33 -19.50 -10.16
N GLY A 12 -56.78 -18.29 -10.17
CA GLY A 12 -55.65 -17.95 -11.04
C GLY A 12 -54.44 -18.77 -10.63
N ASP A 13 -54.23 -19.90 -11.30
CA ASP A 13 -52.96 -20.60 -11.32
C ASP A 13 -51.95 -19.66 -11.98
N VAL A 14 -51.20 -18.94 -11.15
CA VAL A 14 -50.00 -18.24 -11.57
C VAL A 14 -48.86 -19.24 -11.34
N PRO A 15 -48.34 -19.91 -12.38
CA PRO A 15 -47.08 -20.62 -12.26
C PRO A 15 -46.00 -19.56 -12.10
N ALA A 16 -45.75 -19.19 -10.84
CA ALA A 16 -44.59 -18.42 -10.46
C ALA A 16 -43.36 -19.28 -10.75
N ASP A 17 -42.68 -18.98 -11.86
CA ASP A 17 -41.36 -19.56 -12.12
C ASP A 17 -40.43 -19.13 -10.97
N GLU A 18 -40.03 -20.09 -10.15
CA GLU A 18 -39.14 -19.82 -9.01
C GLU A 18 -37.81 -19.20 -9.47
N GLY A 19 -37.43 -19.39 -10.74
CA GLY A 19 -36.31 -18.72 -11.40
C GLY A 19 -36.47 -17.20 -11.52
N GLU A 20 -37.61 -16.70 -12.01
CA GLU A 20 -37.82 -15.27 -12.26
C GLU A 20 -37.80 -14.43 -10.97
N TYR A 21 -38.35 -14.98 -9.87
CA TYR A 21 -38.29 -14.33 -8.55
C TYR A 21 -36.90 -14.40 -7.91
N ALA A 22 -36.14 -15.49 -8.13
CA ALA A 22 -34.76 -15.59 -7.68
C ALA A 22 -33.86 -14.59 -8.43
N GLU A 23 -33.99 -14.49 -9.76
CA GLU A 23 -33.25 -13.54 -10.59
C GLU A 23 -33.56 -12.08 -10.19
N ALA A 24 -34.84 -11.74 -10.00
CA ALA A 24 -35.22 -10.40 -9.53
C ALA A 24 -34.64 -10.07 -8.14
N ALA A 25 -34.65 -11.02 -7.20
CA ALA A 25 -34.08 -10.84 -5.87
C ALA A 25 -32.53 -10.71 -5.91
N GLU A 26 -31.87 -11.47 -6.77
CA GLU A 26 -30.42 -11.42 -7.01
C GLU A 26 -30.00 -10.10 -7.66
N VAL A 27 -30.74 -9.61 -8.67
CA VAL A 27 -30.50 -8.31 -9.31
C VAL A 27 -30.71 -7.15 -8.32
N VAL A 28 -31.75 -7.20 -7.49
CA VAL A 28 -31.98 -6.19 -6.43
C VAL A 28 -30.90 -6.25 -5.35
N GLY A 29 -30.47 -7.45 -4.96
CA GLY A 29 -29.37 -7.68 -4.02
C GLY A 29 -28.04 -7.12 -4.54
N THR A 30 -27.69 -7.45 -5.78
CA THR A 30 -26.49 -6.94 -6.48
C THR A 30 -26.53 -5.42 -6.60
N GLY A 31 -27.68 -4.84 -6.98
CA GLY A 31 -27.84 -3.39 -7.03
C GLY A 31 -27.71 -2.70 -5.66
N ALA A 32 -28.11 -3.36 -4.57
CA ALA A 32 -27.90 -2.86 -3.21
C ALA A 32 -26.44 -2.98 -2.76
N ALA A 33 -25.78 -4.10 -3.04
CA ALA A 33 -24.36 -4.32 -2.77
C ALA A 33 -23.48 -3.31 -3.53
N GLU A 34 -23.79 -3.04 -4.80
CA GLU A 34 -23.07 -2.05 -5.61
C GLU A 34 -23.17 -0.63 -5.02
N ARG A 35 -24.36 -0.21 -4.56
CA ARG A 35 -24.55 1.08 -3.89
C ARG A 35 -23.73 1.16 -2.59
N LEU A 36 -23.85 0.15 -1.72
CA LEU A 36 -23.09 0.07 -0.47
C LEU A 36 -21.56 0.09 -0.70
N ALA A 37 -21.09 -0.58 -1.76
CA ALA A 37 -19.70 -0.60 -2.17
C ALA A 37 -19.23 0.80 -2.59
N ARG A 38 -19.95 1.44 -3.51
CA ARG A 38 -19.68 2.80 -4.01
C ARG A 38 -19.60 3.82 -2.87
N ASP A 39 -20.60 3.84 -1.99
CA ASP A 39 -20.67 4.76 -0.85
C ASP A 39 -19.53 4.53 0.14
N THR A 40 -19.13 3.26 0.32
CA THR A 40 -17.97 2.88 1.14
C THR A 40 -16.65 3.35 0.53
N VAL A 41 -16.45 3.20 -0.79
CA VAL A 41 -15.24 3.70 -1.46
C VAL A 41 -15.15 5.22 -1.36
N TYR A 42 -16.22 5.96 -1.69
CA TYR A 42 -16.25 7.42 -1.58
C TYR A 42 -15.90 7.91 -0.16
N ARG A 43 -16.53 7.32 0.87
CA ARG A 43 -16.27 7.63 2.28
C ARG A 43 -14.84 7.32 2.73
N LEU A 44 -14.19 6.31 2.15
CA LEU A 44 -12.80 5.96 2.46
C LEU A 44 -11.81 6.91 1.78
N LEU A 45 -12.08 7.29 0.53
CA LEU A 45 -11.27 8.22 -0.26
C LEU A 45 -11.37 9.67 0.25
N SER A 46 -12.56 10.11 0.68
CA SER A 46 -12.76 11.45 1.26
C SER A 46 -11.98 11.69 2.56
N THR A 47 -11.55 10.62 3.23
CA THR A 47 -10.72 10.71 4.45
C THR A 47 -9.22 10.75 4.13
N ARG A 48 -8.76 9.92 3.19
CA ARG A 48 -7.38 9.90 2.68
C ARG A 48 -7.30 9.10 1.39
N ALA A 49 -6.27 9.32 0.58
CA ALA A 49 -5.88 8.41 -0.50
C ALA A 49 -5.68 6.97 0.02
N ARG A 50 -6.08 5.99 -0.79
CA ARG A 50 -6.08 4.54 -0.50
C ARG A 50 -5.56 3.82 -1.75
N SER A 51 -4.86 2.70 -1.56
CA SER A 51 -4.60 1.80 -2.69
C SER A 51 -5.84 0.99 -3.05
N HIS A 52 -5.91 0.50 -4.29
CA HIS A 52 -6.93 -0.43 -4.76
C HIS A 52 -7.06 -1.64 -3.81
N ALA A 53 -5.93 -2.23 -3.42
CA ALA A 53 -5.91 -3.36 -2.48
C ALA A 53 -6.29 -2.99 -1.03
N GLU A 54 -6.17 -1.73 -0.58
CA GLU A 54 -6.77 -1.27 0.69
C GLU A 54 -8.31 -1.17 0.58
N LEU A 55 -8.84 -0.72 -0.56
CA LEU A 55 -10.27 -0.60 -0.81
C LEU A 55 -10.94 -1.96 -0.94
N LEU A 56 -10.39 -2.88 -1.75
CA LEU A 56 -10.90 -4.24 -1.91
C LEU A 56 -10.98 -5.00 -0.57
N ARG A 57 -9.97 -4.83 0.31
CA ARG A 57 -9.99 -5.35 1.69
C ARG A 57 -11.02 -4.66 2.60
N ALA A 58 -11.43 -3.44 2.31
CA ALA A 58 -12.51 -2.78 3.02
C ALA A 58 -13.88 -3.30 2.56
N LEU A 59 -14.11 -3.44 1.25
CA LEU A 59 -15.36 -3.95 0.68
C LEU A 59 -15.65 -5.39 1.15
N ARG A 60 -14.65 -6.28 1.11
CA ARG A 60 -14.77 -7.66 1.63
C ARG A 60 -15.14 -7.71 3.12
N ARG A 61 -14.65 -6.77 3.94
CA ARG A 61 -15.02 -6.67 5.37
C ARG A 61 -16.43 -6.11 5.59
N HIS A 62 -17.03 -5.49 4.58
CA HIS A 62 -18.43 -5.09 4.57
C HIS A 62 -19.37 -6.17 3.98
N GLY A 63 -18.85 -7.39 3.70
CA GLY A 63 -19.65 -8.50 3.18
C GLY A 63 -19.96 -8.42 1.69
N ILE A 64 -19.33 -7.49 0.96
CA ILE A 64 -19.48 -7.37 -0.49
C ILE A 64 -18.63 -8.45 -1.16
N ASP A 65 -19.22 -9.15 -2.12
CA ASP A 65 -18.58 -10.22 -2.88
C ASP A 65 -17.42 -9.70 -3.74
N ALA A 66 -16.63 -10.63 -4.29
CA ALA A 66 -15.44 -10.26 -5.05
C ALA A 66 -15.78 -9.55 -6.36
N ASP A 67 -16.81 -9.97 -7.08
CA ASP A 67 -17.06 -9.54 -8.46
C ASP A 67 -17.73 -8.16 -8.47
N THR A 68 -18.71 -7.92 -7.59
CA THR A 68 -19.24 -6.58 -7.31
C THR A 68 -18.15 -5.64 -6.84
N ALA A 69 -17.23 -6.08 -5.98
CA ALA A 69 -16.15 -5.23 -5.48
C ALA A 69 -15.17 -4.82 -6.60
N HIS A 70 -14.75 -5.75 -7.47
CA HIS A 70 -13.92 -5.41 -8.64
C HIS A 70 -14.68 -4.52 -9.62
N ALA A 71 -15.90 -4.89 -10.04
CA ALA A 71 -16.69 -4.10 -10.98
C ALA A 71 -17.02 -2.68 -10.50
N VAL A 72 -17.08 -2.45 -9.18
CA VAL A 72 -17.15 -1.10 -8.61
C VAL A 72 -15.79 -0.40 -8.68
N LEU A 73 -14.71 -1.05 -8.23
CA LEU A 73 -13.39 -0.44 -8.19
C LEU A 73 -12.83 -0.12 -9.59
N ASP A 74 -13.07 -0.96 -10.59
CA ASP A 74 -12.70 -0.72 -11.99
C ASP A 74 -13.32 0.58 -12.53
N ARG A 75 -14.57 0.88 -12.15
CA ARG A 75 -15.23 2.16 -12.48
C ARG A 75 -14.59 3.36 -11.75
N PHE A 76 -14.08 3.17 -10.53
CA PHE A 76 -13.33 4.22 -9.83
C PHE A 76 -11.93 4.44 -10.43
N VAL A 77 -11.27 3.38 -10.89
CA VAL A 77 -9.99 3.46 -11.63
C VAL A 77 -10.19 4.15 -12.98
N ALA A 78 -11.20 3.75 -13.75
CA ALA A 78 -11.55 4.38 -15.02
C ALA A 78 -11.95 5.86 -14.89
N ALA A 79 -12.52 6.25 -13.74
CA ALA A 79 -12.83 7.64 -13.39
C ALA A 79 -11.63 8.44 -12.83
N GLY A 80 -10.45 7.83 -12.68
CA GLY A 80 -9.26 8.47 -12.10
C GLY A 80 -9.35 8.76 -10.59
N LEU A 81 -10.31 8.15 -9.89
CA LEU A 81 -10.51 8.31 -8.44
C LEU A 81 -9.64 7.36 -7.61
N VAL A 82 -9.18 6.26 -8.23
CA VAL A 82 -8.25 5.30 -7.65
C VAL A 82 -7.09 5.13 -8.64
N ASP A 83 -5.90 5.50 -8.21
CA ASP A 83 -4.66 5.39 -8.99
C ASP A 83 -3.55 4.92 -8.04
N ASP A 84 -3.14 3.66 -8.20
CA ASP A 84 -2.10 3.03 -7.38
C ASP A 84 -0.69 3.58 -7.71
N ALA A 85 -0.46 4.13 -8.90
CA ALA A 85 0.81 4.73 -9.30
C ALA A 85 0.98 6.15 -8.73
N ALA A 86 -0.07 6.97 -8.78
CA ALA A 86 -0.11 8.25 -8.08
C ALA A 86 -0.01 8.05 -6.56
N PHE A 87 -0.75 7.09 -6.00
CA PHE A 87 -0.66 6.72 -4.59
C PHE A 87 0.76 6.30 -4.19
N ALA A 88 1.39 5.40 -4.96
CA ALA A 88 2.74 4.92 -4.65
C ALA A 88 3.78 6.04 -4.74
N THR A 89 3.70 6.90 -5.74
CA THR A 89 4.59 8.05 -5.91
C THR A 89 4.50 9.03 -4.73
N GLU A 90 3.29 9.39 -4.32
CA GLU A 90 3.11 10.31 -3.18
C GLU A 90 3.49 9.66 -1.84
N TRP A 91 3.19 8.37 -1.67
CA TRP A 91 3.63 7.60 -0.51
C TRP A 91 5.16 7.61 -0.38
N VAL A 92 5.87 7.34 -1.47
CA VAL A 92 7.34 7.38 -1.52
C VAL A 92 7.88 8.76 -1.13
N ARG A 93 7.33 9.83 -1.72
CA ARG A 93 7.74 11.22 -1.43
C ARG A 93 7.52 11.62 0.02
N SER A 94 6.33 11.38 0.57
CA SER A 94 5.98 11.63 1.98
C SER A 94 6.91 10.86 2.92
N ARG A 95 7.09 9.55 2.70
CA ARG A 95 7.85 8.69 3.61
C ARG A 95 9.35 8.90 3.56
N HIS A 96 9.91 9.22 2.39
CA HIS A 96 11.30 9.67 2.28
C HIS A 96 11.52 10.99 3.04
N ARG A 97 10.63 11.98 2.86
CA ARG A 97 10.74 13.30 3.50
C ARG A 97 10.56 13.23 5.02
N GLU A 98 9.40 12.77 5.48
CA GLU A 98 8.98 12.79 6.89
C GLU A 98 9.73 11.77 7.74
N ARG A 99 9.87 10.54 7.24
CA ARG A 99 10.42 9.41 8.01
C ARG A 99 11.85 9.06 7.63
N GLY A 100 12.39 9.58 6.53
CA GLY A 100 13.77 9.27 6.09
C GLY A 100 13.96 7.79 5.79
N LEU A 101 12.95 7.15 5.18
CA LEU A 101 13.06 5.76 4.72
C LEU A 101 13.81 5.71 3.39
N GLY A 102 14.77 4.80 3.27
CA GLY A 102 15.45 4.46 2.02
C GLY A 102 14.67 3.43 1.21
N ARG A 103 15.15 3.18 -0.02
CA ARG A 103 14.45 2.45 -1.09
C ARG A 103 13.82 1.13 -0.65
N ARG A 104 14.52 0.28 0.12
CA ARG A 104 14.01 -1.03 0.54
C ARG A 104 12.83 -0.96 1.51
N ALA A 105 12.86 -0.03 2.46
CA ALA A 105 11.76 0.10 3.42
C ALA A 105 10.51 0.69 2.77
N LEU A 106 10.68 1.55 1.75
CA LEU A 106 9.59 2.06 0.93
C LEU A 106 8.99 0.94 0.07
N GLU A 107 9.82 0.10 -0.55
CA GLU A 107 9.44 -1.09 -1.31
C GLU A 107 8.60 -2.08 -0.48
N GLU A 108 9.04 -2.37 0.75
CA GLU A 108 8.32 -3.20 1.72
C GLU A 108 6.99 -2.58 2.16
N GLU A 109 6.95 -1.26 2.44
CA GLU A 109 5.69 -0.57 2.79
C GLU A 109 4.67 -0.60 1.65
N LEU A 110 5.08 -0.37 0.40
CA LEU A 110 4.19 -0.39 -0.77
C LEU A 110 3.67 -1.80 -1.08
N ARG A 111 4.51 -2.84 -0.97
CA ARG A 111 4.04 -4.23 -1.05
C ARG A 111 3.02 -4.55 0.05
N GLY A 112 3.23 -4.05 1.28
CA GLY A 112 2.24 -4.14 2.36
C GLY A 112 0.93 -3.37 2.09
N LYS A 113 0.94 -2.39 1.18
CA LYS A 113 -0.25 -1.74 0.63
C LYS A 113 -0.93 -2.51 -0.50
N GLY A 114 -0.28 -3.56 -1.03
CA GLY A 114 -0.78 -4.36 -2.15
C GLY A 114 -0.61 -3.69 -3.51
N ILE A 115 0.37 -2.77 -3.63
CA ILE A 115 0.80 -2.21 -4.92
C ILE A 115 1.62 -3.28 -5.66
N ASP A 116 1.42 -3.41 -6.97
CA ASP A 116 2.13 -4.38 -7.80
C ASP A 116 3.63 -4.06 -7.93
N GLY A 117 4.42 -5.07 -8.33
CA GLY A 117 5.88 -4.97 -8.39
C GLY A 117 6.43 -3.97 -9.41
N ASP A 118 5.65 -3.58 -10.41
CA ASP A 118 6.10 -2.72 -11.50
C ASP A 118 5.81 -1.26 -11.15
N THR A 119 4.62 -0.98 -10.62
CA THR A 119 4.26 0.30 -10.01
C THR A 119 5.16 0.62 -8.81
N VAL A 120 5.52 -0.37 -7.98
CA VAL A 120 6.50 -0.19 -6.90
C VAL A 120 7.86 0.25 -7.46
N ARG A 121 8.37 -0.41 -8.50
CA ARG A 121 9.66 -0.02 -9.11
C ARG A 121 9.59 1.39 -9.70
N ALA A 122 8.58 1.70 -10.50
CA ALA A 122 8.39 3.02 -11.10
C ALA A 122 8.29 4.14 -10.06
N ALA A 123 7.55 3.92 -8.95
CA ALA A 123 7.45 4.89 -7.87
C ALA A 123 8.78 5.09 -7.12
N LEU A 124 9.57 4.04 -6.92
CA LEU A 124 10.90 4.13 -6.29
C LEU A 124 11.95 4.78 -7.20
N ASP A 125 11.85 4.56 -8.52
CA ASP A 125 12.74 5.18 -9.52
C ASP A 125 12.44 6.67 -9.71
N SER A 126 11.30 7.17 -9.18
CA SER A 126 11.02 8.60 -9.03
C SER A 126 11.81 9.28 -7.89
N VAL A 127 12.51 8.51 -7.06
CA VAL A 127 13.44 9.03 -6.04
C VAL A 127 14.82 9.16 -6.68
N ASP A 128 15.27 10.41 -6.80
CA ASP A 128 16.65 10.72 -7.18
C ASP A 128 17.63 10.04 -6.21
N THR A 129 18.63 9.35 -6.77
CA THR A 129 19.68 8.67 -5.99
C THR A 129 20.48 9.67 -5.16
N ASP A 130 20.72 10.88 -5.67
CA ASP A 130 21.44 11.91 -4.91
C ASP A 130 20.60 12.43 -3.73
N ALA A 131 19.29 12.49 -3.88
CA ALA A 131 18.37 12.80 -2.78
C ALA A 131 18.34 11.70 -1.70
N GLU A 132 18.45 10.41 -2.07
CA GLU A 132 18.58 9.32 -1.11
C GLU A 132 19.93 9.40 -0.35
N VAL A 133 21.03 9.66 -1.06
CA VAL A 133 22.38 9.82 -0.48
C VAL A 133 22.40 10.97 0.53
N GLU A 134 21.91 12.15 0.14
CA GLU A 134 21.91 13.32 1.02
C GLU A 134 20.94 13.14 2.20
N ARG A 135 19.83 12.41 2.02
CA ARG A 135 18.95 12.06 3.16
C ARG A 135 19.64 11.13 4.15
N ALA A 136 20.39 10.13 3.68
CA ALA A 136 21.19 9.26 4.54
C ALA A 136 22.23 10.06 5.34
N ARG A 137 22.95 10.98 4.66
CA ARG A 137 23.93 11.88 5.27
C ARG A 137 23.32 12.74 6.38
N GLN A 138 22.18 13.39 6.12
CA GLN A 138 21.45 14.18 7.13
C GLN A 138 21.06 13.36 8.38
N LEU A 139 20.60 12.12 8.18
CA LEU A 139 20.27 11.21 9.29
C LEU A 139 21.51 10.86 10.10
N VAL A 140 22.64 10.58 9.45
CA VAL A 140 23.93 10.29 10.10
C VAL A 140 24.44 11.50 10.86
N ARG A 141 24.59 12.68 10.24
CA ARG A 141 25.04 13.92 10.90
C ARG A 141 24.21 14.22 12.16
N ARG A 142 22.88 14.21 12.04
CA ARG A 142 21.96 14.45 13.16
C ARG A 142 22.15 13.42 14.28
N ARG A 143 22.29 12.12 13.97
CA ARG A 143 22.42 11.08 14.98
C ARG A 143 23.81 11.04 15.63
N ALA A 144 24.85 11.32 14.84
CA ALA A 144 26.25 11.32 15.25
C ALA A 144 26.60 12.48 16.18
N GLY A 145 25.95 13.66 16.02
CA GLY A 145 26.13 14.79 16.94
C GLY A 145 25.78 14.45 18.40
N GLY A 146 24.77 13.59 18.62
CA GLY A 146 24.42 13.03 19.93
C GLY A 146 25.19 11.79 20.35
N MET A 147 26.40 11.56 19.81
CA MET A 147 27.25 10.39 20.10
C MET A 147 28.74 10.72 20.26
N THR A 148 29.10 11.96 20.57
CA THR A 148 30.52 12.38 20.70
C THR A 148 31.30 11.62 21.77
N ALA A 149 30.64 11.23 22.88
CA ALA A 149 31.24 10.42 23.95
C ALA A 149 31.18 8.89 23.70
N VAL A 150 30.79 8.44 22.50
CA VAL A 150 30.71 7.01 22.14
C VAL A 150 31.94 6.61 21.34
N GLU A 151 32.58 5.52 21.76
CA GLU A 151 33.72 4.88 21.09
C GLU A 151 33.48 4.73 19.55
N PRO A 152 34.46 5.03 18.67
CA PRO A 152 34.25 5.17 17.22
C PRO A 152 33.64 3.95 16.52
N ARG A 153 34.11 2.72 16.75
CA ARG A 153 33.55 1.50 16.16
C ARG A 153 32.11 1.28 16.62
N THR A 154 31.81 1.55 17.89
CA THR A 154 30.46 1.46 18.46
C THR A 154 29.53 2.54 17.91
N ARG A 155 30.05 3.75 17.68
CA ARG A 155 29.33 4.85 16.99
C ARG A 155 28.99 4.45 15.56
N ALA A 156 29.97 3.95 14.78
CA ALA A 156 29.78 3.46 13.43
C ALA A 156 28.74 2.32 13.36
N ARG A 157 28.89 1.25 14.16
CA ARG A 157 27.93 0.13 14.23
C ARG A 157 26.50 0.60 14.52
N ARG A 158 26.31 1.55 15.44
CA ARG A 158 24.98 2.10 15.78
C ARG A 158 24.37 2.92 14.65
N LEU A 159 25.18 3.66 13.88
CA LEU A 159 24.74 4.43 12.71
C LEU A 159 24.39 3.52 11.53
N LEU A 160 25.21 2.50 11.24
CA LEU A 160 24.92 1.47 10.24
C LEU A 160 23.61 0.74 10.56
N ALA A 161 23.43 0.29 11.80
CA ALA A 161 22.21 -0.37 12.24
C ALA A 161 20.97 0.55 12.17
N MET A 162 21.14 1.88 12.35
CA MET A 162 20.08 2.85 12.13
C MET A 162 19.68 2.93 10.66
N LEU A 163 20.65 3.07 9.74
CA LEU A 163 20.38 3.14 8.30
C LEU A 163 19.80 1.83 7.75
N ALA A 164 20.25 0.68 8.24
CA ALA A 164 19.69 -0.63 7.91
C ALA A 164 18.19 -0.72 8.28
N ARG A 165 17.82 -0.32 9.51
CA ARG A 165 16.40 -0.23 9.95
C ARG A 165 15.58 0.85 9.22
N LYS A 166 16.24 1.75 8.48
CA LYS A 166 15.59 2.73 7.59
C LYS A 166 15.47 2.23 6.15
N GLY A 167 16.04 1.08 5.80
CA GLY A 167 15.96 0.50 4.45
C GLY A 167 17.01 1.00 3.46
N TYR A 168 18.06 1.67 3.90
CA TYR A 168 19.19 2.04 3.02
C TYR A 168 20.03 0.82 2.67
N GLY A 169 20.51 0.73 1.43
CA GLY A 169 21.40 -0.34 0.97
C GLY A 169 22.72 -0.37 1.73
N ARG A 170 23.28 -1.58 1.98
CA ARG A 170 24.50 -1.75 2.78
C ARG A 170 25.67 -0.89 2.30
N ALA A 171 25.99 -0.93 1.00
CA ALA A 171 27.09 -0.16 0.42
C ALA A 171 26.91 1.36 0.61
N LEU A 172 25.69 1.88 0.41
CA LEU A 172 25.36 3.28 0.67
C LEU A 172 25.54 3.64 2.15
N ALA A 173 25.01 2.81 3.05
CA ALA A 173 25.11 3.02 4.48
C ALA A 173 26.56 3.02 4.99
N TYR A 174 27.39 2.08 4.53
CA TYR A 174 28.83 2.05 4.85
C TYR A 174 29.55 3.29 4.35
N ARG A 175 29.38 3.64 3.07
CA ARG A 175 29.99 4.84 2.47
C ARG A 175 29.65 6.11 3.26
N VAL A 176 28.35 6.36 3.48
CA VAL A 176 27.87 7.57 4.16
C VAL A 176 28.30 7.62 5.62
N VAL A 177 28.26 6.51 6.36
CA VAL A 177 28.72 6.49 7.76
C VAL A 177 30.22 6.72 7.87
N ARG A 178 31.02 6.20 6.93
CA ARG A 178 32.45 6.43 6.89
C ARG A 178 32.77 7.91 6.61
N GLU A 179 32.28 8.44 5.48
CA GLU A 179 32.49 9.83 5.04
C GLU A 179 32.13 10.85 6.14
N GLU A 180 30.99 10.67 6.81
CA GLU A 180 30.49 11.61 7.83
C GLU A 180 31.20 11.49 9.18
N LEU A 181 31.83 10.36 9.49
CA LEU A 181 32.65 10.19 10.70
C LEU A 181 34.09 10.68 10.49
N GLU A 182 34.67 10.41 9.33
CA GLU A 182 35.96 10.98 8.89
C GLU A 182 35.89 12.52 8.88
N SER A 183 34.84 13.08 8.26
CA SER A 183 34.58 14.53 8.24
C SER A 183 34.35 15.14 9.63
N ALA A 184 33.96 14.33 10.61
CA ALA A 184 33.77 14.74 12.00
C ALA A 184 35.04 14.55 12.87
N GLY A 185 36.19 14.27 12.27
CA GLY A 185 37.47 14.09 12.96
C GLY A 185 37.64 12.73 13.65
N ALA A 186 36.81 11.74 13.32
CA ALA A 186 36.98 10.36 13.79
C ALA A 186 37.57 9.52 12.65
N SER A 187 38.90 9.36 12.63
CA SER A 187 39.57 8.45 11.69
C SER A 187 39.07 7.02 11.88
N LEU A 188 38.62 6.39 10.80
CA LEU A 188 38.05 5.03 10.78
C LEU A 188 38.94 4.04 10.02
N GLU A 189 40.26 4.23 10.06
CA GLU A 189 41.25 3.41 9.35
C GLU A 189 41.22 1.91 9.77
N GLU A 190 40.54 1.56 10.87
CA GLU A 190 40.40 0.19 11.37
C GLU A 190 39.00 -0.45 11.12
N LEU A 191 38.34 -0.11 10.00
CA LEU A 191 37.08 -0.75 9.53
C LEU A 191 37.24 -1.60 8.26
N SER A 192 38.47 -1.83 7.79
CA SER A 192 38.77 -2.73 6.67
C SER A 192 39.47 -3.99 7.16
N GLU A 193 38.68 -5.04 7.36
CA GLU A 193 38.95 -6.50 7.27
C GLU A 193 37.77 -7.21 7.98
N ASP A 194 37.55 -8.50 7.71
CA ASP A 194 36.41 -9.30 8.21
C ASP A 194 35.00 -8.89 7.75
N THR A 195 34.81 -8.69 6.44
CA THR A 195 33.56 -9.10 5.79
C THR A 195 33.82 -9.71 4.41
N GLU A 196 34.64 -10.76 4.37
CA GLU A 196 34.40 -11.82 3.38
C GLU A 196 33.12 -12.57 3.79
N PRO A 197 32.19 -12.84 2.86
CA PRO A 197 31.13 -13.81 3.10
C PRO A 197 31.72 -15.23 3.04
N ASP A 198 31.53 -15.99 4.12
CA ASP A 198 31.71 -17.45 4.14
C ASP A 198 30.84 -18.08 3.02
N PRO A 199 31.36 -18.99 2.18
CA PRO A 199 30.70 -19.46 0.95
C PRO A 199 29.42 -20.28 1.14
#